data_AF-A0A6B2SKY8-F1
#
_entry.id   AF-A0A6B2SKY8-F1
#
_cell.length_a   1.000
_cell.length_b   1.000
_cell.length_c   1.000
_cell.angle_alpha   90.00
_cell.angle_beta   90.00
_cell.angle_gamma   90.00
#
_symmetry.space_group_name_H-M   'P 1'
#
loop_
_entity.id
_entity.type
_entity.pdbx_description
1 polymer ?
#
loop_
_entity_poly.entity_id
_entity_poly.type
_entity_poly.pdbx_seq_one_letter_code
_entity_poly.pdbx_strand_id
1 'polypeptide(L)'
;MSATPFLPLVTYAPPGVWVAVSWCLGIVFGARAYYGISWLPTSTVPGPGPWQWLLVAVAAGTVLWASRLTARRPLLSLGLLIGASYVATHAIGATNLGFLQYAAVDIAMGSVVATAARGTRAAAVAMALCVHPLYALLRQLLGLPTRHAHTLTSSWSDWQTPVLLAVVAWLVGDSVRRTRAA
;
A
#
# COMPACT_ATOMS: atom_id res chain seq x y z
N MET A 1 6.89 -38.10 -25.98
CA MET A 1 7.42 -36.81 -25.50
C MET A 1 6.62 -36.44 -24.25
N SER A 2 7.21 -36.60 -23.06
CA SER A 2 6.54 -36.25 -21.81
C SER A 2 6.59 -34.73 -21.63
N ALA A 3 5.43 -34.09 -21.71
CA ALA A 3 5.30 -32.68 -21.35
C ALA A 3 5.53 -32.54 -19.84
N THR A 4 6.66 -31.95 -19.44
CA THR A 4 6.87 -31.48 -18.08
C THR A 4 5.80 -30.43 -17.77
N PRO A 5 4.95 -30.61 -16.74
CA PRO A 5 4.01 -29.57 -16.35
C PRO A 5 4.81 -28.36 -15.86
N PHE A 6 4.64 -27.22 -16.52
CA PHE A 6 5.15 -25.95 -16.03
C PHE A 6 4.52 -25.68 -14.67
N LEU A 7 5.34 -25.68 -13.61
CA LEU A 7 4.90 -25.45 -12.24
C LEU A 7 4.20 -24.08 -12.12
N PRO A 8 3.05 -24.00 -11.43
CA PRO A 8 2.24 -22.79 -11.33
C PRO A 8 2.81 -21.86 -10.25
N LEU A 9 4.03 -21.32 -10.45
CA LEU A 9 4.65 -20.42 -9.49
C LEU A 9 3.83 -19.14 -9.27
N VAL A 10 3.09 -18.70 -10.28
CA VAL A 10 2.20 -17.51 -10.20
C VAL A 10 0.96 -17.81 -9.37
N THR A 11 0.53 -19.07 -9.25
CA THR A 11 -0.74 -19.44 -8.62
C THR A 11 -0.64 -19.63 -7.09
N TYR A 12 0.57 -19.72 -6.53
CA TYR A 12 0.77 -19.96 -5.08
C TYR A 12 1.69 -18.95 -4.38
N ALA A 13 1.86 -17.74 -4.94
CA ALA A 13 2.61 -16.73 -4.21
C ALA A 13 1.85 -16.36 -2.91
N PRO A 14 2.48 -16.48 -1.72
CA PRO A 14 1.82 -16.13 -0.47
C PRO A 14 1.46 -14.64 -0.47
N PRO A 15 0.41 -14.23 0.26
CA PRO A 15 -0.08 -12.84 0.24
C PRO A 15 1.03 -11.82 0.55
N GLY A 16 1.98 -12.16 1.42
CA GLY A 16 3.13 -11.30 1.73
C GLY A 16 4.02 -10.94 0.53
N VAL A 17 4.14 -11.84 -0.46
CA VAL A 17 4.89 -11.56 -1.70
C VAL A 17 4.17 -10.49 -2.52
N TRP A 18 2.85 -10.62 -2.69
CA TRP A 18 2.04 -9.64 -3.39
C TRP A 18 2.04 -8.27 -2.70
N VAL A 19 2.02 -8.25 -1.37
CA VAL A 19 2.19 -7.02 -0.57
C VAL A 19 3.52 -6.34 -0.91
N ALA A 20 4.64 -7.09 -0.88
CA ALA A 20 5.96 -6.53 -1.15
C ALA A 20 6.08 -6.03 -2.60
N VAL A 21 5.63 -6.82 -3.56
CA VAL A 21 5.66 -6.48 -5.00
C VAL A 21 4.84 -5.22 -5.27
N SER A 22 3.60 -5.15 -4.78
CA SER A 22 2.73 -3.98 -4.96
C SER A 22 3.37 -2.72 -4.38
N TRP A 23 3.91 -2.82 -3.16
CA TRP A 23 4.52 -1.68 -2.49
C TRP A 23 5.79 -1.19 -3.22
N CYS A 24 6.68 -2.11 -3.60
CA CYS A 24 7.90 -1.80 -4.35
C CYS A 24 7.56 -1.14 -5.69
N LEU A 25 6.55 -1.65 -6.39
CA LEU A 25 6.10 -1.07 -7.66
C LEU A 25 5.58 0.36 -7.46
N GLY A 26 4.90 0.63 -6.35
CA GLY A 26 4.48 1.98 -5.97
C GLY A 26 5.65 2.95 -5.72
N ILE A 27 6.71 2.48 -5.05
CA ILE A 27 7.93 3.30 -4.86
C ILE A 27 8.61 3.59 -6.19
N VAL A 28 8.78 2.58 -7.05
CA VAL A 28 9.38 2.77 -8.37
C VAL A 28 8.55 3.75 -9.20
N PHE A 29 7.22 3.66 -9.12
CA PHE A 29 6.32 4.58 -9.83
C PHE A 29 6.37 6.01 -9.27
N GLY A 30 6.61 6.19 -7.96
CA GLY A 30 6.86 7.52 -7.39
C GLY A 30 8.25 8.06 -7.78
N ALA A 31 9.27 7.22 -7.63
CA ALA A 31 10.67 7.56 -7.92
C ALA A 31 10.90 7.96 -9.38
N ARG A 32 10.20 7.33 -10.34
CA ARG A 32 10.33 7.67 -11.76
C ARG A 32 10.01 9.12 -12.09
N ALA A 33 9.23 9.82 -11.26
CA ALA A 33 8.92 11.22 -11.47
C ALA A 33 10.18 12.12 -11.44
N TYR A 34 11.28 11.63 -10.86
CA TYR A 34 12.54 12.35 -10.69
C TYR A 34 13.65 11.91 -11.63
N TYR A 35 13.44 10.86 -12.43
CA TYR A 35 14.46 10.32 -13.35
C TYR A 35 14.36 10.85 -14.78
N GLY A 36 13.48 11.82 -15.07
CA GLY A 36 13.50 12.51 -16.36
C GLY A 36 13.12 11.64 -17.57
N ILE A 37 12.30 10.61 -17.39
CA ILE A 37 11.94 9.69 -18.47
C ILE A 37 11.10 10.42 -19.52
N SER A 38 11.63 10.54 -20.75
CA SER A 38 11.19 11.47 -21.81
C SER A 38 9.74 11.37 -22.29
N TRP A 39 9.05 10.26 -22.00
CA TRP A 39 7.66 10.01 -22.41
C TRP A 39 6.68 10.00 -21.22
N LEU A 40 7.14 10.32 -20.02
CA LEU A 40 6.34 10.30 -18.79
C LEU A 40 6.33 11.68 -18.12
N PRO A 41 5.24 12.05 -17.42
CA PRO A 41 5.22 13.26 -16.62
C PRO A 41 6.33 13.22 -15.56
N THR A 42 7.15 14.27 -15.54
CA THR A 42 8.25 14.49 -14.59
C THR A 42 7.90 15.60 -13.62
N SER A 43 8.35 15.48 -12.39
CA SER A 43 8.17 16.53 -11.39
C SER A 43 9.04 17.74 -11.72
N THR A 44 8.49 18.94 -11.56
CA THR A 44 9.25 20.21 -11.59
C THR A 44 9.96 20.49 -10.27
N VAL A 45 9.61 19.75 -9.21
CA VAL A 45 10.22 19.83 -7.88
C VAL A 45 11.48 18.96 -7.83
N PRO A 46 12.60 19.44 -7.27
CA PRO A 46 13.81 18.65 -7.11
C PRO A 46 13.54 17.34 -6.36
N GLY A 47 14.24 16.28 -6.78
CA GLY A 47 14.07 14.96 -6.22
C GLY A 47 14.54 14.82 -4.78
N PRO A 48 14.21 13.70 -4.12
CA PRO A 48 14.61 13.44 -2.74
C PRO A 48 16.13 13.44 -2.58
N GLY A 49 16.63 14.03 -1.49
CA GLY A 49 18.04 14.01 -1.13
C GLY A 49 18.49 12.66 -0.54
N PRO A 50 19.79 12.49 -0.22
CA PRO A 50 20.34 11.23 0.27
C PRO A 50 19.65 10.73 1.56
N TRP A 51 19.31 11.63 2.46
CA TRP A 51 18.62 11.30 3.71
C TRP A 51 17.21 10.75 3.46
N GLN A 52 16.49 11.34 2.52
CA GLN A 52 15.16 10.88 2.14
C GLN A 52 15.22 9.50 1.48
N TRP A 53 16.22 9.24 0.64
CA TRP A 53 16.44 7.90 0.08
C TRP A 53 16.76 6.86 1.15
N LEU A 54 17.49 7.23 2.20
CA LEU A 54 17.73 6.35 3.34
C LEU A 54 16.43 6.01 4.07
N LEU A 55 15.53 6.98 4.26
CA LEU A 55 14.19 6.74 4.81
C LEU A 55 13.35 5.79 3.92
N VAL A 56 13.43 5.93 2.60
CA VAL A 56 12.78 5.02 1.65
C VAL A 56 13.35 3.61 1.77
N ALA A 57 14.68 3.46 1.90
CA ALA A 57 15.32 2.16 2.07
C ALA A 57 14.92 1.49 3.40
N VAL A 58 14.86 2.25 4.50
CA VAL A 58 14.36 1.77 5.80
C VAL A 58 12.90 1.34 5.69
N ALA A 59 12.06 2.14 5.03
CA ALA A 59 10.66 1.79 4.79
C ALA A 59 10.54 0.49 3.96
N ALA A 60 11.36 0.32 2.92
CA ALA A 60 11.39 -0.91 2.12
C ALA A 60 11.76 -2.14 2.96
N GLY A 61 12.80 -2.04 3.79
CA GLY A 61 13.16 -3.10 4.73
C GLY A 61 12.02 -3.44 5.70
N THR A 62 11.33 -2.40 6.21
CA THR A 62 10.18 -2.54 7.11
C THR A 62 9.01 -3.26 6.43
N VAL A 63 8.74 -2.96 5.15
CA VAL A 63 7.68 -3.61 4.36
C VAL A 63 8.02 -5.07 4.11
N LEU A 64 9.26 -5.38 3.71
CA LEU A 64 9.69 -6.76 3.52
C LEU A 64 9.56 -7.59 4.81
N TRP A 65 9.84 -6.98 5.95
CA TRP A 65 9.64 -7.60 7.25
C TRP A 65 8.15 -7.77 7.58
N ALA A 66 7.33 -6.73 7.35
CA ALA A 66 5.90 -6.79 7.54
C ALA A 66 5.23 -7.86 6.67
N SER A 67 5.63 -8.00 5.40
CA SER A 67 5.19 -9.05 4.48
C SER A 67 5.41 -10.46 5.01
N ARG A 68 6.50 -10.69 5.77
CA ARG A 68 6.75 -11.98 6.43
C ARG A 68 5.87 -12.18 7.67
N LEU A 69 5.51 -11.09 8.35
CA LEU A 69 4.65 -11.09 9.53
C LEU A 69 3.17 -11.26 9.20
N THR A 70 2.73 -11.00 7.97
CA THR A 70 1.31 -10.99 7.57
C THR A 70 0.59 -12.28 7.97
N ALA A 71 1.24 -13.45 7.85
CA ALA A 71 0.64 -14.73 8.21
C ALA A 71 0.57 -15.00 9.72
N ARG A 72 1.49 -14.43 10.53
CA ARG A 72 1.63 -14.76 11.97
C ARG A 72 1.08 -13.66 12.88
N ARG A 73 1.23 -12.40 12.50
CA ARG A 73 0.85 -11.20 13.25
C ARG A 73 0.20 -10.17 12.32
N PRO A 74 -1.03 -10.42 11.87
CA PRO A 74 -1.66 -9.64 10.79
C PRO A 74 -1.86 -8.15 11.13
N LEU A 75 -2.27 -7.82 12.36
CA LEU A 75 -2.47 -6.42 12.76
C LEU A 75 -1.15 -5.65 12.89
N LEU A 76 -0.12 -6.30 13.43
CA LEU A 76 1.22 -5.71 13.49
C LEU A 76 1.78 -5.48 12.08
N SER A 77 1.60 -6.45 11.18
CA SER A 77 1.97 -6.33 9.77
C SER A 77 1.26 -5.13 9.12
N LEU A 78 -0.04 -4.97 9.33
CA LEU A 78 -0.78 -3.82 8.81
C LEU A 78 -0.25 -2.49 9.35
N GLY A 79 -0.02 -2.39 10.66
CA GLY A 79 0.54 -1.19 11.28
C GLY A 79 1.90 -0.81 10.70
N LEU A 80 2.79 -1.80 10.52
CA LEU A 80 4.11 -1.60 9.91
C LEU A 80 4.02 -1.17 8.44
N LEU A 81 3.13 -1.78 7.66
CA LEU A 81 2.90 -1.41 6.25
C LEU A 81 2.40 0.02 6.12
N ILE A 82 1.46 0.41 6.98
CA ILE A 82 0.90 1.77 7.02
C ILE A 82 2.00 2.77 7.38
N GLY A 83 2.74 2.51 8.47
CA GLY A 83 3.82 3.39 8.92
C GLY A 83 4.95 3.52 7.90
N ALA A 84 5.38 2.41 7.30
CA ALA A 84 6.41 2.44 6.26
C ALA A 84 5.94 3.18 5.00
N SER A 85 4.69 2.99 4.59
CA SER A 85 4.10 3.72 3.46
C SER A 85 4.00 5.21 3.75
N TYR A 86 3.66 5.61 4.98
CA TYR A 86 3.69 7.01 5.43
C TYR A 86 5.10 7.60 5.27
N VAL A 87 6.11 6.94 5.87
CA VAL A 87 7.50 7.40 5.85
C VAL A 87 8.02 7.53 4.43
N ALA A 88 7.77 6.53 3.57
CA ALA A 88 8.23 6.57 2.19
C ALA A 88 7.51 7.65 1.36
N THR A 89 6.19 7.82 1.53
CA THR A 89 5.42 8.87 0.85
C THR A 89 5.93 10.26 1.23
N HIS A 90 6.19 10.47 2.53
CA HIS A 90 6.74 11.71 3.04
C HIS A 90 8.16 11.95 2.51
N ALA A 91 9.02 10.94 2.54
CA ALA A 91 10.39 11.04 2.06
C ALA A 91 10.47 11.34 0.56
N ILE A 92 9.58 10.74 -0.23
CA ILE A 92 9.46 11.00 -1.67
C ILE A 92 8.89 12.41 -1.93
N GLY A 93 8.23 13.02 -0.94
CA GLY A 93 7.58 14.33 -1.12
C GLY A 93 6.25 14.24 -1.87
N ALA A 94 5.67 13.04 -1.96
CA ALA A 94 4.35 12.84 -2.52
C ALA A 94 3.28 13.43 -1.58
N THR A 95 2.25 14.01 -2.16
CA THR A 95 1.13 14.61 -1.43
C THR A 95 0.12 13.57 -0.96
N ASN A 96 0.02 12.46 -1.68
CA ASN A 96 -0.86 11.34 -1.40
C ASN A 96 -0.07 10.03 -1.45
N LEU A 97 -0.54 9.03 -0.70
CA LEU A 97 -0.09 7.65 -0.82
C LEU A 97 -0.32 7.18 -2.26
N GLY A 98 0.72 6.63 -2.88
CA GLY A 98 0.57 6.08 -4.23
C GLY A 98 -0.43 4.93 -4.23
N PHE A 99 -1.29 4.86 -5.25
CA PHE A 99 -2.31 3.81 -5.40
C PHE A 99 -1.74 2.40 -5.14
N LEU A 100 -0.58 2.11 -5.70
CA LEU A 100 0.13 0.82 -5.56
C LEU A 100 0.67 0.56 -4.15
N GLN A 101 1.04 1.60 -3.40
CA GLN A 101 1.44 1.47 -2.00
C GLN A 101 0.22 1.16 -1.12
N TYR A 102 -0.93 1.78 -1.42
CA TYR A 102 -2.17 1.49 -0.70
C TYR A 102 -2.72 0.10 -1.04
N ALA A 103 -2.61 -0.33 -2.31
CA ALA A 103 -2.98 -1.68 -2.73
C ALA A 103 -2.23 -2.77 -1.93
N ALA A 104 -1.00 -2.51 -1.46
CA ALA A 104 -0.29 -3.42 -0.56
C ALA A 104 -1.00 -3.58 0.80
N VAL A 105 -1.56 -2.49 1.34
CA VAL A 105 -2.38 -2.51 2.57
C VAL A 105 -3.67 -3.28 2.33
N ASP A 106 -4.31 -3.11 1.17
CA ASP A 106 -5.54 -3.82 0.80
C ASP A 106 -5.33 -5.33 0.61
N ILE A 107 -4.23 -5.73 -0.04
CA ILE A 107 -3.86 -7.14 -0.18
C ILE A 107 -3.65 -7.77 1.19
N ALA A 108 -2.91 -7.08 2.08
CA ALA A 108 -2.71 -7.53 3.44
C ALA A 108 -4.07 -7.64 4.16
N MET A 109 -4.91 -6.61 4.14
CA MET A 109 -6.23 -6.60 4.77
C MET A 109 -7.12 -7.72 4.23
N GLY A 110 -7.22 -7.91 2.92
CA GLY A 110 -8.02 -8.98 2.29
C GLY A 110 -7.57 -10.36 2.77
N SER A 111 -6.26 -10.58 2.92
CA SER A 111 -5.72 -11.83 3.48
C SER A 111 -6.10 -12.05 4.95
N VAL A 112 -6.17 -10.97 5.75
CA VAL A 112 -6.66 -11.01 7.15
C VAL A 112 -8.16 -11.31 7.20
N VAL A 113 -8.95 -10.68 6.33
CA VAL A 113 -10.40 -10.91 6.23
C VAL A 113 -10.73 -12.35 5.86
N ALA A 114 -9.88 -12.98 5.05
CA ALA A 114 -10.02 -14.37 4.63
C ALA A 114 -9.67 -15.40 5.72
N THR A 115 -8.78 -15.06 6.67
CA THR A 115 -8.18 -16.06 7.57
C THR A 115 -8.40 -15.81 9.06
N ALA A 116 -8.67 -14.58 9.48
CA ALA A 116 -8.67 -14.21 10.90
C ALA A 116 -10.06 -14.25 11.56
N ALA A 117 -10.06 -14.29 12.90
CA ALA A 117 -11.25 -14.20 13.73
C ALA A 117 -11.97 -12.83 13.59
N ARG A 118 -13.27 -12.80 13.93
CA ARG A 118 -14.16 -11.64 13.70
C ARG A 118 -13.61 -10.31 14.27
N GLY A 119 -13.02 -10.32 15.46
CA GLY A 119 -12.42 -9.13 16.08
C GLY A 119 -11.23 -8.58 15.29
N THR A 120 -10.31 -9.46 14.88
CA THR A 120 -9.13 -9.10 14.07
C THR A 120 -9.53 -8.56 12.70
N ARG A 121 -10.60 -9.10 12.11
CA ARG A 121 -11.15 -8.60 10.84
C ARG A 121 -11.66 -7.17 10.95
N ALA A 122 -12.45 -6.89 11.98
CA ALA A 122 -12.99 -5.54 12.22
C ALA A 122 -11.85 -4.54 12.45
N ALA A 123 -10.84 -4.92 13.23
CA ALA A 123 -9.66 -4.09 13.46
C ALA A 123 -8.87 -3.83 12.17
N ALA A 124 -8.68 -4.84 11.31
CA ALA A 124 -7.97 -4.67 10.05
C ALA A 124 -8.68 -3.70 9.09
N VAL A 125 -10.02 -3.80 8.98
CA VAL A 125 -10.83 -2.88 8.18
C VAL A 125 -10.77 -1.46 8.76
N ALA A 126 -10.93 -1.32 10.07
CA ALA A 126 -10.82 -0.03 10.74
C ALA A 126 -9.45 0.62 10.49
N MET A 127 -8.36 -0.15 10.62
CA MET A 127 -7.01 0.33 10.34
C MET A 127 -6.88 0.82 8.90
N ALA A 128 -7.31 0.04 7.91
CA ALA A 128 -7.21 0.40 6.49
C ALA A 128 -8.02 1.68 6.15
N LEU A 129 -9.21 1.82 6.71
CA LEU A 129 -10.06 3.01 6.54
C LEU A 129 -9.49 4.24 7.25
N CYS A 130 -8.91 4.06 8.43
CA CYS A 130 -8.35 5.17 9.22
C CYS A 130 -7.00 5.69 8.68
N VAL A 131 -6.30 4.97 7.78
CA VAL A 131 -5.02 5.41 7.19
C VAL A 131 -5.12 6.81 6.61
N HIS A 132 -6.13 7.06 5.79
CA HIS A 132 -6.28 8.32 5.05
C HIS A 132 -6.56 9.53 5.94
N PRO A 133 -7.60 9.52 6.81
CA PRO A 133 -7.84 10.63 7.71
C PRO A 133 -6.66 10.83 8.68
N LEU A 134 -6.00 9.76 9.12
CA LEU A 134 -4.82 9.86 9.97
C LEU A 134 -3.63 10.50 9.24
N TYR A 135 -3.39 10.11 7.98
CA TYR A 135 -2.35 10.71 7.13
C TYR A 135 -2.60 12.21 6.94
N ALA A 136 -3.84 12.60 6.61
CA ALA A 136 -4.23 13.98 6.45
C ALA A 136 -4.05 14.78 7.74
N LEU A 137 -4.51 14.25 8.88
CA LEU A 137 -4.35 14.86 10.20
C LEU A 137 -2.87 15.06 10.56
N LEU A 138 -2.03 14.04 10.37
CA LEU A 138 -0.59 14.14 10.63
C LEU A 138 0.07 15.22 9.78
N ARG A 139 -0.27 15.34 8.50
CA ARG A 139 0.24 16.43 7.66
C ARG A 139 -0.19 17.80 8.17
N GLN A 140 -1.45 17.94 8.61
CA GLN A 140 -1.93 19.19 9.21
C GLN A 140 -1.13 19.56 10.47
N LEU A 141 -0.90 18.58 11.35
CA LEU A 141 -0.13 18.77 12.58
C LEU A 141 1.33 19.14 12.32
N LEU A 142 1.92 18.63 11.23
CA LEU A 142 3.28 18.96 10.79
C LEU A 142 3.38 20.26 9.98
N GLY A 143 2.28 21.01 9.83
CA GLY A 143 2.26 22.25 9.04
C GLY A 143 2.46 22.02 7.53
N LEU A 144 2.29 20.79 7.06
CA LEU A 144 2.47 20.42 5.66
C LEU A 144 1.21 20.73 4.85
N PRO A 145 1.35 21.11 3.57
CA PRO A 145 0.19 21.35 2.71
C PRO A 145 -0.63 20.05 2.59
N THR A 146 -1.93 20.18 2.84
CA THR A 146 -2.91 19.07 2.82
C THR A 146 -3.86 19.14 1.63
N ARG A 147 -3.84 20.26 0.91
CA ARG A 147 -4.57 20.46 -0.35
C ARG A 147 -3.57 20.75 -1.44
N HIS A 148 -3.76 20.12 -2.59
CA HIS A 148 -3.29 20.69 -3.84
C HIS A 148 -4.01 22.03 -4.05
N ALA A 149 -3.33 23.02 -4.62
CA ALA A 149 -4.01 24.18 -5.17
C ALA A 149 -5.10 23.67 -6.13
N HIS A 150 -6.30 24.28 -6.09
CA HIS A 150 -7.40 23.94 -6.99
C HIS A 150 -6.87 23.99 -8.43
N THR A 151 -6.70 22.81 -9.01
CA THR A 151 -6.22 22.59 -10.37
C THR A 151 -7.20 21.62 -11.00
N LEU A 152 -7.35 21.68 -12.33
CA LEU A 152 -8.25 20.80 -13.09
C LEU A 152 -7.98 19.30 -12.88
N THR A 153 -6.84 18.94 -12.29
CA THR A 153 -6.41 17.58 -11.96
C THR A 153 -6.62 17.19 -10.50
N SER A 154 -6.97 18.12 -9.61
CA SER A 154 -7.21 17.85 -8.19
C SER A 154 -8.67 17.44 -7.98
N SER A 155 -8.96 16.15 -8.12
CA SER A 155 -10.32 15.64 -7.93
C SER A 155 -10.67 15.49 -6.44
N TRP A 156 -11.85 15.97 -6.06
CA TRP A 156 -12.45 15.69 -4.74
C TRP A 156 -12.73 14.19 -4.51
N SER A 157 -12.54 13.34 -5.53
CA SER A 157 -12.73 11.89 -5.48
C SER A 157 -11.50 11.09 -5.02
N ASP A 158 -10.36 11.73 -4.72
CA ASP A 158 -9.13 10.99 -4.39
C ASP A 158 -9.28 10.07 -3.16
N TRP A 159 -10.16 10.43 -2.21
CA TRP A 159 -10.48 9.60 -1.04
C TRP A 159 -11.47 8.45 -1.35
N GLN A 160 -12.17 8.50 -2.49
CA GLN A 160 -13.13 7.44 -2.87
C GLN A 160 -12.43 6.19 -3.37
N THR A 161 -11.31 6.36 -4.10
CA THR A 161 -10.47 5.26 -4.60
C THR A 161 -9.99 4.31 -3.51
N PRO A 162 -9.37 4.77 -2.40
CA PRO A 162 -8.93 3.87 -1.33
C PRO A 162 -10.10 3.24 -0.58
N VAL A 163 -11.22 3.95 -0.40
CA VAL A 163 -12.43 3.38 0.21
C VAL A 163 -12.98 2.24 -0.65
N LEU A 164 -13.07 2.44 -1.96
CA LEU A 164 -13.51 1.41 -2.91
C LEU A 164 -12.57 0.20 -2.90
N LEU A 165 -11.26 0.45 -2.91
CA LEU A 165 -10.23 -0.59 -2.82
C LEU A 165 -10.36 -1.40 -1.52
N ALA A 166 -10.57 -0.74 -0.39
CA ALA A 166 -10.78 -1.40 0.89
C ALA A 166 -12.06 -2.26 0.87
N VAL A 167 -13.15 -1.75 0.29
CA VAL A 167 -14.40 -2.51 0.12
C VAL A 167 -14.18 -3.74 -0.77
N VAL A 168 -13.47 -3.58 -1.90
CA VAL A 168 -13.15 -4.70 -2.81
C VAL A 168 -12.31 -5.76 -2.09
N ALA A 169 -11.25 -5.36 -1.38
CA ALA A 169 -10.41 -6.28 -0.63
C ALA A 169 -11.17 -7.01 0.48
N TRP A 170 -12.10 -6.31 1.15
CA TRP A 170 -13.00 -6.94 2.12
C TRP A 170 -13.92 -7.96 1.45
N LEU A 171 -14.57 -7.62 0.33
CA LEU A 171 -15.46 -8.54 -0.41
C LEU A 171 -14.72 -9.78 -0.90
N VAL A 172 -13.52 -9.61 -1.46
CA VAL A 172 -12.67 -10.73 -1.92
C VAL A 172 -12.31 -11.64 -0.75
N GLY A 173 -11.85 -11.07 0.37
CA GLY A 173 -11.55 -11.84 1.57
C GLY A 173 -12.78 -12.54 2.15
N ASP A 174 -13.95 -11.89 2.09
CA ASP A 174 -15.23 -12.44 2.54
C ASP A 174 -15.66 -13.64 1.71
N SER A 175 -15.58 -13.51 0.39
CA SER A 175 -15.87 -14.57 -0.58
C SER A 175 -15.00 -15.80 -0.31
N VAL A 176 -13.68 -15.64 -0.24
CA VAL A 176 -12.74 -16.75 0.03
C VAL A 176 -13.07 -17.45 1.34
N ARG A 177 -13.41 -16.69 2.39
CA ARG A 177 -13.77 -17.29 3.68
C ARG A 177 -15.07 -18.11 3.59
N ARG A 178 -16.08 -17.61 2.89
CA ARG A 178 -17.34 -18.35 2.68
C ARG A 178 -17.11 -19.64 1.89
N THR A 179 -16.28 -19.60 0.85
CA THR A 179 -15.94 -20.79 0.06
C THR A 179 -15.21 -21.85 0.86
N ARG A 180 -14.42 -21.47 1.88
CA ARG A 180 -13.73 -22.42 2.78
C ARG A 180 -14.62 -22.99 3.88
N ALA A 181 -15.77 -22.36 4.14
CA ALA A 181 -16.73 -22.78 5.15
C ALA A 181 -17.90 -23.59 4.58
N ALA A 182 -18.00 -23.65 3.25
CA ALA A 182 -18.92 -24.51 2.49
C ALA A 182 -18.27 -25.86 2.20
#